data_AF-W5TES6-F1
#
_entry.id   AF-W5TES6-F1
#
_cell.length_a   1.000
_cell.length_b   1.000
_cell.length_c   1.000
_cell.angle_alpha   90.00
_cell.angle_beta   90.00
_cell.angle_gamma   90.00
#
_symmetry.space_group_name_H-M   'P 1'
#
loop_
_entity.id
_entity.type
_entity.pdbx_description
1 polymer ?
#
loop_
_entity_poly.entity_id
_entity_poly.type
_entity_poly.pdbx_seq_one_letter_code
_entity_poly.pdbx_strand_id
1 'polypeptide(L)'
;MLYERTVLQELSDLLDGFHKDLRSESENLQSCAGKLAQSWEGNAGLEAFQNSKKKWDQEFGDVNNETDPNTTMGKIAALSKAVQQAMNNASAADKVVSQGFGG
;
A
#
# COMPACT_ATOMS: atom_id res chain seq x y z
N MET A 1 21.05 -17.29 -4.23
CA MET A 1 20.69 -15.89 -4.53
C MET A 1 19.68 -15.75 -5.69
N LEU A 2 19.75 -16.53 -6.78
CA LEU A 2 18.73 -16.47 -7.85
C LEU A 2 17.29 -16.78 -7.39
N TYR A 3 17.11 -17.81 -6.54
CA TYR A 3 15.81 -18.16 -5.95
C TYR A 3 15.27 -17.07 -5.02
N GLU A 4 16.13 -16.41 -4.23
CA GLU A 4 15.72 -15.32 -3.34
C GLU A 4 15.30 -14.07 -4.13
N ARG A 5 15.94 -13.81 -5.27
CA ARG A 5 15.57 -12.69 -6.14
C ARG A 5 14.19 -12.87 -6.77
N THR A 6 13.86 -14.07 -7.24
CA THR A 6 12.53 -14.36 -7.80
C THR A 6 11.44 -14.21 -6.73
N VAL A 7 11.66 -14.74 -5.53
CA VAL A 7 10.69 -14.63 -4.42
C VAL A 7 10.49 -13.18 -3.98
N LEU A 8 11.57 -12.39 -3.88
CA LEU A 8 11.46 -10.96 -3.54
C LEU A 8 10.77 -10.16 -4.64
N GLN A 9 10.99 -10.50 -5.91
CA GLN A 9 10.29 -9.88 -7.03
C GLN A 9 8.79 -10.18 -6.99
N GLU A 10 8.41 -11.46 -6.83
CA GLU A 10 7.01 -11.87 -6.71
C GLU A 10 6.32 -11.19 -5.53
N LEU A 11 7.01 -11.07 -4.39
CA LEU A 11 6.51 -10.36 -3.22
C LEU A 11 6.34 -8.86 -3.50
N SER A 12 7.30 -8.22 -4.19
CA SER A 12 7.20 -6.82 -4.59
C SER A 12 6.00 -6.59 -5.49
N ASP A 13 5.82 -7.43 -6.51
CA ASP A 13 4.72 -7.31 -7.47
C ASP A 13 3.35 -7.51 -6.78
N LEU A 14 3.28 -8.45 -5.83
CA LEU A 14 2.09 -8.70 -5.03
C LEU A 14 1.74 -7.51 -4.13
N LEU A 15 2.73 -6.94 -3.44
CA LEU A 15 2.54 -5.77 -2.57
C LEU A 15 2.09 -4.55 -3.38
N ASP A 16 2.69 -4.33 -4.55
CA ASP A 16 2.32 -3.25 -5.45
C ASP A 16 0.91 -3.45 -6.02
N GLY A 17 0.51 -4.70 -6.30
CA GLY A 17 -0.85 -5.07 -6.68
C GLY A 17 -1.85 -4.73 -5.58
N PHE A 18 -1.63 -5.20 -4.36
CA PHE A 18 -2.49 -4.90 -3.22
C PHE A 18 -2.58 -3.41 -2.92
N HIS A 19 -1.48 -2.67 -3.04
CA HIS A 19 -1.50 -1.22 -2.84
C HIS A 19 -2.39 -0.53 -3.88
N LYS A 20 -2.29 -0.92 -5.16
CA LYS A 20 -3.12 -0.35 -6.24
C LYS A 20 -4.60 -0.68 -6.04
N ASP A 21 -4.91 -1.92 -5.69
CA ASP A 21 -6.29 -2.35 -5.47
C ASP A 21 -6.91 -1.60 -4.28
N LEU A 22 -6.19 -1.53 -3.16
CA LEU A 22 -6.65 -0.82 -1.97
C LEU A 22 -6.86 0.67 -2.26
N ARG A 23 -5.95 1.29 -3.02
CA ARG A 23 -6.07 2.69 -3.44
C ARG A 23 -7.32 2.92 -4.28
N SER A 24 -7.54 2.07 -5.29
CA SER A 24 -8.72 2.13 -6.16
C SER A 24 -10.02 2.00 -5.37
N GLU A 25 -10.08 1.05 -4.43
CA GLU A 25 -11.25 0.90 -3.56
C GLU A 25 -11.48 2.10 -2.64
N SER A 26 -10.41 2.68 -2.08
CA SER A 26 -10.55 3.93 -1.30
C SER A 26 -11.01 5.10 -2.16
N GLU A 27 -10.51 5.28 -3.39
CA GLU A 27 -11.00 6.31 -4.32
C GLU A 27 -12.50 6.14 -4.62
N ASN A 28 -12.91 4.91 -4.90
CA ASN A 28 -14.32 4.56 -5.14
C ASN A 28 -15.18 4.87 -3.91
N LEU A 29 -14.72 4.47 -2.72
CA LEU A 29 -15.44 4.75 -1.47
C LEU A 29 -15.57 6.26 -1.21
N GLN A 30 -14.50 7.04 -1.41
CA GLN A 30 -14.51 8.48 -1.24
C GLN A 30 -15.49 9.17 -2.20
N SER A 31 -15.49 8.73 -3.47
CA SER A 31 -16.43 9.23 -4.49
C SER A 31 -17.88 8.90 -4.16
N CYS A 32 -18.17 7.65 -3.77
CA CYS A 32 -19.50 7.21 -3.35
C CYS A 32 -19.96 7.93 -2.08
N ALA A 33 -19.06 8.11 -1.12
CA ALA A 33 -19.35 8.83 0.12
C ALA A 33 -19.71 10.30 -0.13
N GLY A 34 -19.01 10.98 -1.04
CA GLY A 34 -19.32 12.35 -1.42
C GLY A 34 -20.71 12.48 -2.04
N LYS A 35 -21.06 11.58 -2.97
CA LYS A 35 -22.39 11.52 -3.60
C LYS A 35 -23.49 11.19 -2.59
N LEU A 36 -23.23 10.25 -1.68
CA LEU A 36 -24.18 9.88 -0.63
C LEU A 36 -24.43 11.05 0.33
N ALA A 37 -23.38 11.76 0.74
CA ALA A 37 -23.49 12.92 1.63
C ALA A 37 -24.35 14.03 1.02
N GLN A 38 -24.20 14.31 -0.28
CA GLN A 38 -25.06 15.26 -0.98
C GLN A 38 -26.51 14.78 -1.08
N SER A 39 -26.72 13.48 -1.30
CA SER A 39 -28.07 12.92 -1.50
C SER A 39 -28.85 12.76 -0.20
N TRP A 40 -28.17 12.64 0.95
CA TRP A 40 -28.75 12.35 2.26
C TRP A 40 -28.64 13.51 3.24
N GLU A 41 -28.49 14.74 2.74
CA GLU A 41 -28.43 15.94 3.57
C GLU A 41 -29.68 16.03 4.49
N GLY A 42 -29.46 16.17 5.80
CA GLY A 42 -30.53 16.19 6.81
C GLY A 42 -31.03 14.81 7.29
N ASN A 43 -30.43 13.69 6.85
CA ASN A 43 -30.78 12.35 7.29
C ASN A 43 -29.82 11.85 8.40
N ALA A 44 -30.36 11.35 9.51
CA ALA A 44 -29.58 10.77 10.61
C ALA A 44 -28.71 9.56 10.18
N GLY A 45 -29.10 8.84 9.12
CA GLY A 45 -28.30 7.75 8.54
C GLY A 45 -26.98 8.21 7.92
N LEU A 46 -26.87 9.49 7.55
CA LEU A 46 -25.62 10.07 7.01
C LEU A 46 -24.53 10.11 8.08
N GLU A 47 -24.87 10.47 9.32
CA GLU A 47 -23.90 10.54 10.42
C GLU A 47 -23.32 9.16 10.75
N ALA A 48 -24.17 8.13 10.78
CA ALA A 48 -23.74 6.74 10.98
C ALA A 48 -22.82 6.25 9.86
N PHE A 49 -23.12 6.61 8.61
CA PHE A 49 -22.27 6.30 7.46
C PHE A 49 -20.93 7.03 7.54
N GLN A 50 -20.92 8.33 7.83
CA GLN A 50 -19.69 9.12 7.98
C GLN A 50 -18.79 8.56 9.08
N ASN A 51 -19.38 8.14 10.20
CA ASN A 51 -18.64 7.48 11.29
C ASN A 51 -18.03 6.14 10.85
N SER A 52 -18.75 5.35 10.07
CA SER A 52 -18.27 4.08 9.53
C SER A 52 -17.14 4.28 8.51
N LYS A 53 -17.31 5.25 7.60
CA LYS A 53 -16.27 5.66 6.65
C LYS A 53 -15.01 6.16 7.37
N LYS A 54 -15.16 6.98 8.42
CA LYS A 54 -14.01 7.46 9.19
C LYS A 54 -13.20 6.31 9.79
N LYS A 55 -13.87 5.26 10.30
CA LYS A 55 -13.18 4.06 10.80
C LYS A 55 -12.46 3.32 9.68
N TRP A 56 -13.08 3.24 8.50
CA TRP A 56 -12.44 2.68 7.31
C TRP A 56 -11.17 3.46 6.95
N ASP A 57 -11.25 4.78 6.83
CA ASP A 57 -10.12 5.64 6.48
C ASP A 57 -8.98 5.53 7.51
N GLN A 58 -9.30 5.32 8.79
CA GLN A 58 -8.31 5.12 9.86
C GLN A 58 -7.59 3.76 9.76
N GLU A 59 -8.31 2.70 9.37
CA GLU A 59 -7.75 1.35 9.29
C GLU A 59 -6.99 1.12 7.98
N PHE A 60 -7.58 1.53 6.86
CA PHE A 60 -7.07 1.23 5.52
C PHE A 60 -6.29 2.39 4.93
N GLY A 61 -6.58 3.63 5.34
CA GLY A 61 -6.03 4.83 4.72
C GLY A 61 -6.93 5.37 3.62
N ASP A 62 -6.66 6.62 3.25
CA ASP A 62 -7.25 7.26 2.09
C ASP A 62 -6.16 7.75 1.12
N VAL A 63 -6.57 8.21 -0.05
CA VAL A 63 -5.66 8.74 -1.08
C VAL A 63 -4.87 9.98 -0.67
N ASN A 64 -5.26 10.64 0.43
CA ASN A 64 -4.56 11.82 0.93
C ASN A 64 -3.48 11.45 1.95
N ASN A 65 -3.58 10.27 2.57
CA ASN A 65 -2.67 9.78 3.62
C ASN A 65 -2.15 8.35 3.32
N GLU A 66 -1.88 8.04 2.05
CA GLU A 66 -1.38 6.72 1.62
C GLU A 66 -0.10 6.29 2.33
N THR A 67 0.68 7.24 2.84
CA THR A 67 1.96 6.99 3.53
C THR A 67 1.84 6.95 5.06
N ASP A 68 0.65 7.05 5.65
CA ASP A 68 0.51 6.97 7.11
C ASP A 68 0.83 5.54 7.59
N PRO A 69 1.89 5.35 8.40
CA PRO A 69 2.34 4.02 8.83
C PRO A 69 1.34 3.28 9.72
N ASN A 70 0.33 3.97 10.25
CA ASN A 70 -0.71 3.34 11.06
C ASN A 70 -1.77 2.65 10.20
N THR A 71 -1.92 3.07 8.94
CA THR A 71 -2.91 2.56 7.99
C THR A 71 -2.40 1.32 7.26
N THR A 72 -3.32 0.53 6.71
CA THR A 72 -2.97 -0.63 5.88
C THR A 72 -2.21 -0.21 4.61
N MET A 73 -2.62 0.88 3.94
CA MET A 73 -1.86 1.44 2.79
C MET A 73 -0.41 1.75 3.16
N GLY A 74 -0.20 2.50 4.24
CA GLY A 74 1.16 2.90 4.63
C GLY A 74 2.02 1.71 5.08
N LYS A 75 1.43 0.69 5.71
CA LYS A 75 2.12 -0.57 6.01
C LYS A 75 2.55 -1.31 4.75
N ILE A 76 1.67 -1.42 3.74
CA ILE A 76 2.01 -2.04 2.45
C ILE A 76 3.11 -1.25 1.74
N ALA A 77 3.02 0.09 1.72
CA ALA A 77 4.04 0.95 1.14
C ALA A 77 5.41 0.79 1.85
N ALA A 78 5.41 0.71 3.18
CA ALA A 78 6.61 0.46 3.97
C ALA A 78 7.22 -0.93 3.67
N LEU A 79 6.37 -1.97 3.55
CA LEU A 79 6.81 -3.30 3.16
C LEU A 79 7.41 -3.32 1.74
N SER A 80 6.73 -2.71 0.76
CA SER A 80 7.22 -2.65 -0.63
C SER A 80 8.60 -1.97 -0.69
N LYS A 81 8.77 -0.86 0.05
CA LYS A 81 10.07 -0.19 0.18
C LYS A 81 11.14 -1.07 0.83
N ALA A 82 10.80 -1.80 1.88
CA ALA A 82 11.74 -2.72 2.56
C ALA A 82 12.17 -3.88 1.64
N VAL A 83 11.24 -4.43 0.86
CA VAL A 83 11.51 -5.48 -0.14
C VAL A 83 12.44 -4.95 -1.24
N GLN A 84 12.18 -3.75 -1.78
CA GLN A 84 13.09 -3.12 -2.75
C GLN A 84 14.48 -2.86 -2.17
N GLN A 85 14.58 -2.41 -0.92
CA GLN A 85 15.88 -2.23 -0.26
C GLN A 85 16.62 -3.56 -0.10
N ALA A 86 15.92 -4.64 0.29
CA ALA A 86 16.50 -5.97 0.39
C ALA A 86 17.02 -6.47 -0.98
N MET A 87 16.25 -6.27 -2.05
CA MET A 87 16.68 -6.62 -3.41
C MET A 87 17.91 -5.84 -3.87
N ASN A 88 17.96 -4.54 -3.58
CA ASN A 88 19.10 -3.68 -3.91
C ASN A 88 20.37 -4.12 -3.15
N ASN A 89 20.23 -4.42 -1.87
CA ASN A 89 21.32 -4.90 -1.04
C ASN A 89 21.84 -6.28 -1.51
N ALA A 90 20.94 -7.22 -1.82
CA ALA A 90 21.29 -8.53 -2.35
C ALA A 90 22.05 -8.39 -3.69
N SER A 91 21.56 -7.54 -4.60
CA SER A 91 22.20 -7.29 -5.90
C SER A 91 23.58 -6.65 -5.76
N ALA A 92 23.74 -5.73 -4.81
CA ALA A 92 25.03 -5.09 -4.53
C ALA A 92 26.05 -6.09 -3.94
N ALA A 93 25.61 -6.93 -3.00
CA ALA A 93 26.45 -7.99 -2.42
C ALA A 93 26.91 -8.99 -3.48
N ASP A 94 26.01 -9.46 -4.35
CA ASP A 94 26.34 -10.34 -5.48
C ASP A 94 27.43 -9.74 -6.39
N LYS A 95 27.32 -8.44 -6.69
CA LYS A 95 28.29 -7.74 -7.52
C LYS A 95 29.69 -7.70 -6.88
N VAL A 96 29.76 -7.38 -5.58
CA VAL A 96 31.03 -7.33 -4.83
C VAL A 96 31.68 -8.72 -4.79
N VAL A 97 30.91 -9.77 -4.53
CA VAL A 97 31.39 -11.14 -4.52
C VAL A 97 31.93 -11.55 -5.90
N SER A 98 31.20 -11.25 -6.98
CA SER A 98 31.66 -11.58 -8.34
C SER A 98 32.99 -10.91 -8.73
N GLN A 99 33.22 -9.68 -8.25
CA GLN A 99 34.47 -8.94 -8.49
C GLN A 99 35.62 -9.49 -7.64
N GLY A 100 35.34 -9.98 -6.42
CA GLY A 100 36.36 -10.55 -5.52
C GLY A 100 36.88 -11.93 -5.94
N PHE A 101 36.13 -12.70 -6.74
CA PHE A 101 36.55 -14.01 -7.26
C PHE A 101 37.15 -13.96 -8.68
N GLY A 102 37.11 -12.80 -9.35
CA GLY A 102 37.63 -12.60 -10.71
C GLY A 102 38.99 -11.89 -10.78
N GLY A 103 39.66 -11.69 -9.64
CA GLY A 103 40.99 -11.08 -9.52
C GLY A 103 42.08 -12.10 -9.22
#